data_AF-A0A1I0XJG1-F1
#
_entry.id   AF-A0A1I0XJG1-F1
#
_cell.length_a   1.000
_cell.length_b   1.000
_cell.length_c   1.000
_cell.angle_alpha   90.00
_cell.angle_beta   90.00
_cell.angle_gamma   90.00
#
_symmetry.space_group_name_H-M   'P 1'
#
loop_
_entity.id
_entity.type
_entity.pdbx_description
1 polymer ?
#
loop_
_entity_poly.entity_id
_entity_poly.type
_entity_poly.pdbx_seq_one_letter_code
_entity_poly.pdbx_strand_id
1 'polypeptide(L)'
;MKKVFRLSLLLGLLVGLLSLFVTASAATRALGGFFKQVHQKCETGQDWRGEHELLLSKWAGLAVNEDIRRDYPQLAKAIEKINQRERRRIQQVQEKLKEEAIAFRQNDVKYYHPLSYEFEVEMRRADTVAVSFLQQEYTGSSGVHGMYAWEGVNLDPLTGEPIPLSAVVKDKDALVKAVCQQLRHDYPKSNFDGLESRLQEDALADKLNWTLDPRGITFYFNPYEIASYAEGLLMATILFREQPELFNIAYQQTAAAYAQPFSAYYPLTTSLNDNGRRDVIEVVQMDGAVRVRLNGQDTVIAANLTDLQPVLIHMEDGRNYLYIDGNGKDSVRQTLVVQLGAKSARYISTLPYSFRHTIAVAPAVQEYWNFLTNPTGFYIDCKGAFTSTTKTDICAIGEKGELTFG
;
A
#
# COMPACT_ATOMS: atom_id res chain seq x y z
N MET A 1 30.85 72.80 32.32
CA MET A 1 31.12 71.55 31.57
C MET A 1 30.92 70.36 32.51
N LYS A 2 30.02 69.42 32.12
CA LYS A 2 29.85 68.00 32.55
C LYS A 2 29.62 67.72 34.06
N LYS A 3 28.35 67.60 34.53
CA LYS A 3 27.50 66.39 34.72
C LYS A 3 28.19 65.28 35.56
N VAL A 4 27.89 65.04 36.85
CA VAL A 4 26.67 64.60 37.59
C VAL A 4 26.49 63.07 37.68
N PHE A 5 26.72 62.58 38.92
CA PHE A 5 26.03 61.57 39.75
C PHE A 5 26.19 60.03 39.59
N ARG A 6 26.63 59.47 40.74
CA ARG A 6 26.23 58.25 41.51
C ARG A 6 25.66 57.03 40.78
N LEU A 7 26.22 55.87 41.14
CA LEU A 7 25.63 54.55 40.90
C LEU A 7 25.61 53.73 42.20
N SER A 8 24.42 53.28 42.62
CA SER A 8 24.20 52.19 43.57
C SER A 8 23.03 51.34 43.07
N LEU A 9 23.25 50.02 43.06
CA LEU A 9 22.31 48.88 43.02
C LEU A 9 21.28 48.78 41.87
N LEU A 10 21.24 47.63 41.18
CA LEU A 10 20.19 46.61 41.37
C LEU A 10 20.46 45.34 40.54
N LEU A 11 20.18 44.21 41.19
CA LEU A 11 20.16 42.85 40.68
C LEU A 11 18.91 42.65 39.80
N GLY A 12 19.06 42.08 38.61
CA GLY A 12 17.94 41.77 37.70
C GLY A 12 18.14 40.42 37.02
N LEU A 13 17.26 39.47 37.34
CA LEU A 13 17.11 38.15 36.73
C LEU A 13 17.05 38.25 35.19
N LEU A 14 17.92 37.51 34.49
CA LEU A 14 17.80 37.28 33.06
C LEU A 14 17.10 35.92 32.85
N VAL A 15 15.79 35.93 32.65
CA VAL A 15 15.05 34.78 32.11
C VAL A 15 15.21 34.84 30.60
N GLY A 16 15.96 33.88 30.04
CA GLY A 16 16.11 33.73 28.60
C GLY A 16 14.81 33.27 27.96
N LEU A 17 14.18 34.14 27.16
CA LEU A 17 13.23 33.70 26.15
C LEU A 17 14.01 33.04 25.01
N LEU A 18 14.01 31.70 24.95
CA LEU A 18 14.19 31.01 23.68
C LEU A 18 12.93 31.26 22.86
N SER A 19 13.01 32.17 21.90
CA SER A 19 12.01 32.28 20.83
C SER A 19 12.10 31.01 19.97
N LEU A 20 11.15 30.11 20.17
CA LEU A 20 10.80 29.05 19.22
C LEU A 20 10.41 29.73 17.90
N PHE A 21 11.32 29.72 16.93
CA PHE A 21 10.93 29.92 15.55
C PHE A 21 10.04 28.73 15.16
N VAL A 22 8.73 28.97 15.11
CA VAL A 22 7.83 28.14 14.31
C VAL A 22 8.28 28.35 12.87
N THR A 23 9.15 27.47 12.38
CA THR A 23 9.35 27.34 10.95
C THR A 23 7.98 27.02 10.38
N ALA A 24 7.53 27.79 9.39
CA ALA A 24 6.34 27.45 8.63
C ALA A 24 6.55 26.01 8.14
N SER A 25 5.74 25.07 8.64
CA SER A 25 5.77 23.68 8.20
C SER A 25 5.66 23.70 6.68
N ALA A 26 6.66 23.17 5.98
CA ALA A 26 6.54 22.99 4.53
C ALA A 26 5.24 22.20 4.27
N ALA A 27 4.49 22.61 3.23
CA ALA A 27 3.28 21.90 2.86
C ALA A 27 3.59 20.42 2.59
N THR A 28 2.71 19.52 3.03
CA THR A 28 2.85 18.10 2.75
C THR A 28 2.93 17.86 1.25
N ARG A 29 3.92 17.11 0.79
CA ARG A 29 4.12 16.78 -0.63
C ARG A 29 4.18 15.27 -0.83
N ALA A 30 3.60 14.79 -1.93
CA ALA A 30 3.69 13.39 -2.31
C ALA A 30 5.14 13.02 -2.64
N LEU A 31 5.53 11.80 -2.31
CA LEU A 31 6.84 11.24 -2.63
C LEU A 31 6.67 10.21 -3.75
N GLY A 32 7.44 10.35 -4.83
CA GLY A 32 7.58 9.34 -5.88
C GLY A 32 8.82 8.47 -5.68
N GLY A 33 9.07 7.53 -6.60
CA GLY A 33 10.32 6.75 -6.61
C GLY A 33 10.30 5.44 -5.82
N PHE A 34 9.11 4.94 -5.46
CA PHE A 34 8.91 3.63 -4.84
C PHE A 34 8.57 2.59 -5.90
N PHE A 35 9.09 1.37 -5.76
CA PHE A 35 8.75 0.28 -6.68
C PHE A 35 8.82 -1.10 -6.00
N LYS A 36 8.02 -2.07 -6.49
CA LYS A 36 8.17 -3.48 -6.13
C LYS A 36 9.33 -4.06 -6.94
N GLN A 37 10.31 -4.70 -6.31
CA GLN A 37 11.31 -5.51 -7.01
C GLN A 37 10.84 -6.96 -7.05
N VAL A 38 10.41 -7.45 -8.21
CA VAL A 38 9.74 -8.75 -8.37
C VAL A 38 10.75 -9.82 -8.73
N HIS A 39 10.75 -10.90 -7.94
CA HIS A 39 11.50 -12.13 -8.17
C HIS A 39 10.52 -13.28 -8.21
N GLN A 40 10.52 -14.02 -9.31
CA GLN A 40 9.71 -15.24 -9.44
C GLN A 40 10.66 -16.41 -9.66
N LYS A 41 10.41 -17.49 -8.94
CA LYS A 41 11.22 -18.71 -9.03
C LYS A 41 10.31 -19.92 -8.88
N CYS A 42 10.33 -20.78 -9.89
CA CYS A 42 9.90 -22.16 -9.74
C CYS A 42 11.09 -22.96 -9.20
N GLU A 43 10.92 -23.59 -8.04
CA GLU A 43 11.89 -24.52 -7.48
C GLU A 43 11.55 -25.93 -7.96
N THR A 44 12.27 -26.38 -8.98
CA THR A 44 12.28 -27.78 -9.40
C THR A 44 13.10 -28.60 -8.41
N GLY A 45 12.51 -29.62 -7.81
CA GLY A 45 13.17 -30.49 -6.85
C GLY A 45 13.82 -31.73 -7.45
N GLN A 46 14.65 -32.36 -6.63
CA GLN A 46 15.05 -33.76 -6.76
C GLN A 46 14.27 -34.61 -5.74
N ASP A 47 13.12 -35.16 -6.15
CA ASP A 47 12.61 -36.38 -5.53
C ASP A 47 13.59 -37.54 -5.83
N TRP A 48 13.30 -38.78 -5.40
CA TRP A 48 14.16 -39.94 -5.72
C TRP A 48 14.42 -40.16 -7.23
N ARG A 49 13.73 -39.42 -8.12
CA ARG A 49 13.94 -39.41 -9.58
C ARG A 49 14.51 -38.10 -10.15
N GLY A 50 14.40 -36.96 -9.47
CA GLY A 50 14.98 -35.71 -9.99
C GLY A 50 14.07 -34.83 -10.84
N GLU A 51 12.75 -35.07 -10.90
CA GLU A 51 11.94 -34.69 -12.08
C GLU A 51 10.76 -33.72 -11.85
N HIS A 52 10.54 -33.13 -10.66
CA HIS A 52 9.26 -32.46 -10.34
C HIS A 52 9.39 -31.06 -9.76
N GLU A 53 8.42 -30.18 -10.06
CA GLU A 53 8.27 -28.86 -9.42
C GLU A 53 7.79 -29.03 -7.99
N LEU A 54 8.53 -28.50 -7.01
CA LEU A 54 8.16 -28.59 -5.59
C LEU A 54 7.42 -27.35 -5.10
N LEU A 55 7.91 -26.17 -5.49
CA LEU A 55 7.47 -24.90 -4.94
C LEU A 55 7.46 -23.81 -6.01
N LEU A 56 6.31 -23.17 -6.18
CA LEU A 56 6.16 -21.94 -6.94
C LEU A 56 6.31 -20.77 -5.97
N SER A 57 7.32 -19.93 -6.14
CA SER A 57 7.51 -18.77 -5.27
C SER A 57 7.61 -17.44 -6.01
N LYS A 58 6.88 -16.46 -5.49
CA LYS A 58 6.90 -15.07 -5.93
C LYS A 58 7.25 -14.19 -4.74
N TRP A 59 8.23 -13.31 -4.91
CA TRP A 59 8.60 -12.33 -3.90
C TRP A 59 8.74 -10.95 -4.54
N ALA A 60 8.03 -9.97 -3.99
CA ALA A 60 8.09 -8.59 -4.43
C ALA A 60 8.32 -7.67 -3.23
N GLY A 61 9.58 -7.31 -2.96
CA GLY A 61 9.95 -6.39 -1.88
C GLY A 61 9.86 -4.93 -2.30
N LEU A 62 9.65 -4.03 -1.33
CA LEU A 62 9.63 -2.58 -1.59
C LEU A 62 11.05 -2.05 -1.80
N ALA A 63 11.28 -1.29 -2.85
CA ALA A 63 12.55 -0.64 -3.12
C ALA A 63 12.33 0.83 -3.51
N VAL A 64 13.42 1.59 -3.48
CA VAL A 64 13.43 3.03 -3.72
C VAL A 64 14.51 3.44 -4.71
N ASN A 65 14.22 4.47 -5.51
CA ASN A 65 15.12 5.01 -6.52
C ASN A 65 16.24 5.87 -5.91
N GLU A 66 17.10 6.42 -6.77
CA GLU A 66 18.25 7.24 -6.36
C GLU A 66 17.83 8.56 -5.67
N ASP A 67 16.73 9.18 -6.10
CA ASP A 67 16.24 10.42 -5.50
C ASP A 67 15.82 10.20 -4.04
N ILE A 68 15.03 9.15 -3.76
CA ILE A 68 14.65 8.82 -2.38
C ILE A 68 15.87 8.41 -1.55
N ARG A 69 16.85 7.70 -2.13
CA ARG A 69 18.10 7.36 -1.42
C ARG A 69 18.92 8.60 -1.04
N ARG A 70 18.94 9.60 -1.91
CA ARG A 70 19.64 10.88 -1.70
C ARG A 70 18.90 11.74 -0.67
N ASP A 71 17.59 11.89 -0.84
CA ASP A 71 16.80 12.88 -0.10
C ASP A 71 16.24 12.32 1.22
N TYR A 72 16.06 10.99 1.31
CA TYR A 72 15.55 10.26 2.49
C TYR A 72 16.40 9.01 2.81
N PRO A 73 17.70 9.18 3.11
CA PRO A 73 18.61 8.06 3.27
C PRO A 73 18.26 7.11 4.42
N GLN A 74 17.60 7.61 5.48
CA GLN A 74 17.21 6.76 6.61
C GLN A 74 16.00 5.89 6.29
N LEU A 75 15.00 6.43 5.59
CA LEU A 75 13.89 5.65 5.04
C LEU A 75 14.38 4.55 4.10
N ALA A 76 15.30 4.89 3.18
CA ALA A 76 15.88 3.91 2.27
C ALA A 76 16.56 2.76 3.03
N LYS A 77 17.36 3.06 4.05
CA LYS A 77 17.99 2.05 4.92
C LYS A 77 16.97 1.21 5.70
N ALA A 78 15.89 1.83 6.20
CA ALA A 78 14.83 1.12 6.90
C ALA A 78 14.12 0.10 6.00
N ILE A 79 13.76 0.51 4.77
CA ILE A 79 13.16 -0.37 3.75
C ILE A 79 14.12 -1.52 3.40
N GLU A 80 15.42 -1.25 3.25
CA GLU A 80 16.41 -2.30 3.00
C GLU A 80 16.52 -3.29 4.16
N LYS A 81 16.51 -2.80 5.41
CA LYS A 81 16.54 -3.65 6.61
C LYS A 81 15.31 -4.54 6.69
N ILE A 82 14.13 -4.00 6.38
CA ILE A 82 12.87 -4.76 6.30
C ILE A 82 13.00 -5.86 5.24
N ASN A 83 13.42 -5.51 4.01
CA ASN A 83 13.62 -6.50 2.96
C ASN A 83 14.60 -7.61 3.34
N GLN A 84 15.72 -7.28 4.00
CA GLN A 84 16.68 -8.29 4.46
C GLN A 84 16.08 -9.22 5.51
N ARG A 85 15.25 -8.70 6.42
CA ARG A 85 14.52 -9.51 7.40
C ARG A 85 13.53 -10.44 6.70
N GLU A 86 12.71 -9.91 5.80
CA GLU A 86 11.71 -10.72 5.08
C GLU A 86 12.38 -11.77 4.19
N ARG A 87 13.46 -11.44 3.47
CA ARG A 87 14.21 -12.43 2.69
C ARG A 87 14.68 -13.62 3.54
N ARG A 88 15.18 -13.38 4.75
CA ARG A 88 15.59 -14.47 5.67
C ARG A 88 14.40 -15.31 6.13
N ARG A 89 13.27 -14.67 6.48
CA ARG A 89 12.03 -15.36 6.87
C ARG A 89 11.51 -16.23 5.73
N ILE A 90 11.43 -15.65 4.53
CA ILE A 90 10.95 -16.32 3.32
C ILE A 90 11.81 -17.53 2.99
N GLN A 91 13.15 -17.42 3.05
CA GLN A 91 14.02 -18.58 2.84
C GLN A 91 13.70 -19.72 3.81
N GLN A 92 13.47 -19.43 5.09
CA GLN A 92 13.10 -20.45 6.08
C GLN A 92 11.73 -21.09 5.78
N VAL A 93 10.76 -20.30 5.33
CA VAL A 93 9.43 -20.80 4.92
C VAL A 93 9.54 -21.68 3.67
N GLN A 94 10.31 -21.24 2.67
CA GLN A 94 10.52 -22.00 1.43
C GLN A 94 11.17 -23.36 1.68
N GLU A 95 12.17 -23.46 2.56
CA GLU A 95 12.78 -24.75 2.89
C GLU A 95 11.78 -25.71 3.56
N LYS A 96 10.96 -25.21 4.49
CA LYS A 96 9.89 -26.02 5.11
C LYS A 96 8.85 -26.49 4.09
N LEU A 97 8.44 -25.61 3.17
CA LEU A 97 7.50 -25.97 2.11
C LEU A 97 8.07 -26.99 1.14
N LYS A 98 9.38 -26.97 0.87
CA LYS A 98 10.03 -28.00 0.04
C LYS A 98 9.99 -29.37 0.73
N GLU A 99 10.29 -29.43 2.03
CA GLU A 99 10.18 -30.66 2.83
C GLU A 99 8.75 -31.20 2.83
N GLU A 100 7.76 -30.32 3.03
CA GLU A 100 6.34 -30.66 2.97
C GLU A 100 5.94 -31.15 1.57
N ALA A 101 6.38 -30.48 0.50
CA ALA A 101 6.07 -30.88 -0.87
C ALA A 101 6.61 -32.29 -1.20
N ILE A 102 7.81 -32.63 -0.72
CA ILE A 102 8.39 -33.97 -0.87
C ILE A 102 7.52 -35.01 -0.14
N ALA A 103 7.13 -34.74 1.11
CA ALA A 103 6.30 -35.64 1.90
C ALA A 103 4.89 -35.80 1.30
N PHE A 104 4.25 -34.70 0.90
CA PHE A 104 2.93 -34.70 0.27
C PHE A 104 2.94 -35.55 -1.00
N ARG A 105 3.98 -35.40 -1.84
CA ARG A 105 4.12 -36.21 -3.04
C ARG A 105 4.31 -37.69 -2.73
N GLN A 106 5.11 -38.03 -1.73
CA GLN A 106 5.35 -39.44 -1.35
C GLN A 106 4.08 -40.12 -0.83
N ASN A 107 3.28 -39.39 -0.05
CA ASN A 107 2.09 -39.95 0.59
C ASN A 107 0.86 -39.94 -0.34
N ASP A 108 0.71 -38.91 -1.16
CA ASP A 108 -0.52 -38.64 -1.93
C ASP A 108 -0.23 -38.26 -3.40
N VAL A 109 0.58 -39.06 -4.09
CA VAL A 109 1.00 -38.85 -5.51
C VAL A 109 -0.16 -38.43 -6.42
N LYS A 110 -1.34 -39.02 -6.23
CA LYS A 110 -2.53 -38.76 -7.07
C LYS A 110 -3.03 -37.31 -6.97
N TYR A 111 -2.89 -36.68 -5.81
CA TYR A 111 -3.41 -35.34 -5.54
C TYR A 111 -2.30 -34.29 -5.48
N TYR A 112 -1.06 -34.69 -5.76
CA TYR A 112 0.07 -33.81 -5.70
C TYR A 112 -0.06 -32.62 -6.65
N HIS A 113 0.23 -31.44 -6.12
CA HIS A 113 0.52 -30.23 -6.86
C HIS A 113 1.72 -29.53 -6.21
N PRO A 114 2.47 -28.70 -6.95
CA PRO A 114 3.48 -27.84 -6.35
C PRO A 114 2.85 -26.98 -5.25
N LEU A 115 3.56 -26.81 -4.15
CA LEU A 115 3.16 -25.85 -3.13
C LEU A 115 3.47 -24.43 -3.62
N SER A 116 2.89 -23.42 -2.98
CA SER A 116 3.11 -22.02 -3.36
C SER A 116 3.41 -21.13 -2.18
N TYR A 117 4.27 -20.14 -2.42
CA TYR A 117 4.53 -19.06 -1.47
C TYR A 117 4.67 -17.73 -2.22
N GLU A 118 3.76 -16.80 -1.93
CA GLU A 118 3.75 -15.48 -2.51
C GLU A 118 3.93 -14.43 -1.42
N PHE A 119 4.80 -13.46 -1.67
CA PHE A 119 4.98 -12.28 -0.81
C PHE A 119 5.03 -11.05 -1.70
N GLU A 120 4.17 -10.07 -1.42
CA GLU A 120 4.09 -8.81 -2.15
C GLU A 120 4.02 -7.63 -1.21
N VAL A 121 4.22 -6.44 -1.78
CA VAL A 121 4.00 -5.17 -1.09
C VAL A 121 3.01 -4.32 -1.86
N GLU A 122 2.23 -3.49 -1.17
CA GLU A 122 1.27 -2.57 -1.79
C GLU A 122 1.36 -1.20 -1.11
N MET A 123 1.66 -0.14 -1.86
CA MET A 123 1.76 1.21 -1.29
C MET A 123 0.37 1.73 -0.92
N ARG A 124 0.27 2.39 0.23
CA ARG A 124 -0.97 3.00 0.73
C ARG A 124 -0.89 4.51 0.78
N ARG A 125 0.26 5.03 1.24
CA ARG A 125 0.55 6.45 1.33
C ARG A 125 2.05 6.68 1.22
N ALA A 126 2.45 7.72 0.48
CA ALA A 126 3.82 8.17 0.43
C ALA A 126 3.86 9.69 0.27
N ASP A 127 4.12 10.36 1.38
CA ASP A 127 4.29 11.81 1.42
C ASP A 127 5.34 12.18 2.49
N THR A 128 5.58 13.47 2.69
CA THR A 128 6.54 13.95 3.70
C THR A 128 6.15 13.70 5.16
N VAL A 129 4.93 13.23 5.42
CA VAL A 129 4.45 12.90 6.77
C VAL A 129 4.61 11.40 7.05
N ALA A 130 4.28 10.54 6.08
CA ALA A 130 4.38 9.09 6.25
C ALA A 130 4.62 8.34 4.94
N VAL A 131 5.36 7.23 5.05
CA VAL A 131 5.40 6.16 4.07
C VAL A 131 4.75 4.93 4.69
N SER A 132 3.60 4.55 4.14
CA SER A 132 2.76 3.46 4.63
C SER A 132 2.48 2.48 3.49
N PHE A 133 2.68 1.19 3.76
CA PHE A 133 2.48 0.12 2.79
C PHE A 133 2.07 -1.18 3.47
N LEU A 134 1.46 -2.08 2.71
CA LEU A 134 1.14 -3.44 3.13
C LEU A 134 2.24 -4.39 2.72
N GLN A 135 2.50 -5.39 3.56
CA GLN A 135 3.14 -6.65 3.21
C GLN A 135 2.03 -7.71 3.14
N GLN A 136 1.93 -8.42 2.02
CA GLN A 136 0.88 -9.39 1.76
C GLN A 136 1.53 -10.72 1.51
N GLU A 137 1.14 -11.75 2.25
CA GLU A 137 1.65 -13.11 2.07
C GLU A 137 0.54 -14.11 1.78
N TYR A 138 0.86 -15.11 0.97
CA TYR A 138 0.03 -16.26 0.71
C TYR A 138 0.89 -17.53 0.74
N THR A 139 0.38 -18.58 1.37
CA THR A 139 0.97 -19.92 1.39
C THR A 139 -0.06 -20.92 0.91
N GLY A 140 0.20 -21.61 -0.19
CA GLY A 140 -0.56 -22.77 -0.64
C GLY A 140 0.17 -24.05 -0.24
N SER A 141 -0.30 -24.70 0.83
CA SER A 141 0.24 -25.95 1.37
C SER A 141 -0.52 -27.18 0.84
N SER A 142 -0.21 -28.39 1.34
CA SER A 142 -0.90 -29.63 0.95
C SER A 142 -2.34 -29.74 1.50
N GLY A 143 -2.85 -28.68 2.13
CA GLY A 143 -4.18 -28.62 2.74
C GLY A 143 -5.29 -28.30 1.75
N VAL A 144 -6.53 -28.25 2.27
CA VAL A 144 -7.74 -28.00 1.47
C VAL A 144 -7.83 -26.54 0.95
N HIS A 145 -7.17 -25.60 1.63
CA HIS A 145 -7.04 -24.21 1.22
C HIS A 145 -5.68 -23.65 1.62
N GLY A 146 -5.22 -22.61 0.93
CA GLY A 146 -4.06 -21.83 1.36
C GLY A 146 -4.36 -20.96 2.58
N MET A 147 -3.36 -20.22 3.04
CA MET A 147 -3.48 -19.20 4.09
C MET A 147 -2.89 -17.90 3.58
N TYR A 148 -3.49 -16.77 3.93
CA TYR A 148 -2.94 -15.45 3.61
C TYR A 148 -3.04 -14.52 4.80
N ALA A 149 -2.13 -13.55 4.84
CA ALA A 149 -2.10 -12.50 5.85
C ALA A 149 -1.58 -11.21 5.23
N TRP A 150 -2.12 -10.08 5.68
CA TRP A 150 -1.68 -8.74 5.33
C TRP A 150 -1.15 -8.08 6.60
N GLU A 151 -0.05 -7.34 6.49
CA GLU A 151 0.56 -6.60 7.60
C GLU A 151 0.91 -5.18 7.16
N GLY A 152 0.46 -4.19 7.91
CA GLY A 152 0.75 -2.79 7.65
C GLY A 152 2.11 -2.36 8.22
N VAL A 153 2.86 -1.61 7.43
CA VAL A 153 4.13 -0.98 7.83
C VAL A 153 4.01 0.52 7.64
N ASN A 154 4.27 1.28 8.71
CA ASN A 154 4.16 2.74 8.74
C ASN A 154 5.49 3.34 9.18
N LEU A 155 6.14 4.14 8.32
CA LEU A 155 7.47 4.71 8.55
C LEU A 155 7.43 6.23 8.46
N ASP A 156 8.17 6.88 9.36
CA ASP A 156 8.48 8.30 9.25
C ASP A 156 9.51 8.48 8.10
N PRO A 157 9.24 9.32 7.08
CA PRO A 157 10.11 9.43 5.92
C PRO A 157 11.50 9.99 6.24
N LEU A 158 11.63 10.85 7.25
CA LEU A 158 12.89 11.53 7.58
C LEU A 158 13.80 10.62 8.39
N THR A 159 13.23 9.89 9.34
CA THR A 159 13.98 9.06 10.31
C THR A 159 14.03 7.60 9.92
N GLY A 160 13.10 7.12 9.08
CA GLY A 160 12.94 5.70 8.75
C GLY A 160 12.42 4.85 9.91
N GLU A 161 12.08 5.46 11.05
CA GLU A 161 11.58 4.74 12.22
C GLU A 161 10.09 4.39 12.06
N PRO A 162 9.63 3.29 12.67
CA PRO A 162 8.22 2.95 12.71
C PRO A 162 7.39 4.05 13.40
N ILE A 163 6.26 4.42 12.79
CA ILE A 163 5.28 5.31 13.41
C ILE A 163 4.38 4.45 14.31
N PRO A 164 4.43 4.59 15.64
CA PRO A 164 3.53 3.85 16.52
C PRO A 164 2.10 4.42 16.43
N LEU A 165 1.10 3.58 16.66
CA LEU A 165 -0.31 4.00 16.59
C LEU A 165 -0.60 5.15 17.58
N SER A 166 0.08 5.14 18.74
CA SER A 166 -0.01 6.18 19.77
C SER A 166 0.49 7.56 19.34
N ALA A 167 1.32 7.66 18.29
CA ALA A 167 1.70 8.95 17.71
C ALA A 167 0.58 9.58 16.88
N VAL A 168 -0.27 8.72 16.28
CA VAL A 168 -1.33 9.11 15.34
C VAL A 168 -2.67 9.29 16.06
N VAL A 169 -2.99 8.42 17.00
CA VAL A 169 -4.29 8.37 17.70
C VAL A 169 -4.13 8.85 19.14
N LYS A 170 -4.97 9.83 19.53
CA LYS A 170 -4.94 10.45 20.86
C LYS A 170 -5.69 9.64 21.93
N ASP A 171 -6.71 8.90 21.52
CA ASP A 171 -7.58 8.12 22.40
C ASP A 171 -7.80 6.72 21.82
N LYS A 172 -7.12 5.72 22.39
CA LYS A 172 -7.21 4.33 21.93
C LYS A 172 -8.57 3.70 22.22
N ASP A 173 -9.26 4.09 23.29
CA ASP A 173 -10.57 3.53 23.64
C ASP A 173 -11.65 4.03 22.68
N ALA A 174 -11.60 5.32 22.33
CA ALA A 174 -12.46 5.90 21.31
C ALA A 174 -12.20 5.27 19.93
N LEU A 175 -10.94 5.01 19.60
CA LEU A 175 -10.57 4.30 18.37
C LEU A 175 -11.16 2.89 18.33
N VAL A 176 -10.98 2.09 19.38
CA VAL A 176 -11.51 0.72 19.44
C VAL A 176 -13.02 0.72 19.21
N LYS A 177 -13.76 1.64 19.85
CA LYS A 177 -15.21 1.78 19.63
C LYS A 177 -15.54 2.11 18.17
N ALA A 178 -14.81 3.06 17.56
CA ALA A 178 -15.01 3.44 16.17
C ALA A 178 -14.75 2.26 15.21
N VAL A 179 -13.69 1.49 15.43
CA VAL A 179 -13.34 0.31 14.63
C VAL A 179 -14.40 -0.78 14.79
N CYS A 180 -14.83 -1.11 16.01
CA CYS A 180 -15.89 -2.09 16.25
C CYS A 180 -17.21 -1.69 15.59
N GLN A 181 -17.58 -0.41 15.67
CA GLN A 181 -18.78 0.12 15.02
C GLN A 181 -18.66 -0.01 13.50
N GLN A 182 -17.51 0.33 12.93
CA GLN A 182 -17.27 0.26 11.50
C GLN A 182 -17.33 -1.18 10.99
N LEU A 183 -16.69 -2.14 11.69
CA LEU A 183 -16.75 -3.57 11.33
C LEU A 183 -18.19 -4.09 11.33
N ARG A 184 -18.99 -3.75 12.34
CA ARG A 184 -20.41 -4.14 12.38
C ARG A 184 -21.24 -3.53 11.27
N HIS A 185 -20.87 -2.32 10.83
CA HIS A 185 -21.54 -1.66 9.72
C HIS A 185 -21.19 -2.30 8.38
N ASP A 186 -19.91 -2.52 8.12
CA ASP A 186 -19.41 -3.06 6.85
C ASP A 186 -19.72 -4.56 6.71
N TYR A 187 -19.75 -5.28 7.82
CA TYR A 187 -19.98 -6.73 7.87
C TYR A 187 -21.13 -7.10 8.82
N PRO A 188 -22.38 -6.68 8.54
CA PRO A 188 -23.50 -6.85 9.45
C PRO A 188 -23.96 -8.31 9.62
N LYS A 189 -23.42 -9.22 8.80
CA LYS A 189 -23.73 -10.66 8.83
C LYS A 189 -22.61 -11.52 9.41
N SER A 190 -21.43 -10.93 9.65
CA SER A 190 -20.28 -11.70 10.14
C SER A 190 -20.45 -12.06 11.61
N ASN A 191 -20.07 -13.28 11.95
CA ASN A 191 -20.05 -13.74 13.33
C ASN A 191 -18.68 -13.48 13.96
N PHE A 192 -18.54 -12.32 14.61
CA PHE A 192 -17.28 -11.93 15.26
C PHE A 192 -17.02 -12.73 16.54
N ASP A 193 -15.75 -13.10 16.76
CA ASP A 193 -15.27 -13.81 17.95
C ASP A 193 -14.52 -12.84 18.89
N GLY A 194 -15.15 -12.45 20.00
CA GLY A 194 -14.50 -11.65 21.04
C GLY A 194 -14.04 -10.24 20.58
N LEU A 195 -14.74 -9.64 19.61
CA LEU A 195 -14.32 -8.42 18.90
C LEU A 195 -13.80 -7.31 19.83
N GLU A 196 -14.62 -6.79 20.73
CA GLU A 196 -14.21 -5.69 21.61
C GLU A 196 -13.01 -6.04 22.49
N SER A 197 -13.03 -7.22 23.12
CA SER A 197 -11.96 -7.65 24.02
C SER A 197 -10.63 -7.80 23.29
N ARG A 198 -10.64 -8.38 22.08
CA ARG A 198 -9.43 -8.59 21.27
C ARG A 198 -8.86 -7.25 20.81
N LEU A 199 -9.70 -6.38 20.24
CA LEU A 199 -9.26 -5.06 19.79
C LEU A 199 -8.74 -4.21 20.96
N GLN A 200 -9.35 -4.31 22.14
CA GLN A 200 -8.85 -3.62 23.33
C GLN A 200 -7.47 -4.14 23.76
N GLU A 201 -7.28 -5.46 23.80
CA GLU A 201 -5.99 -6.08 24.13
C GLU A 201 -4.90 -5.67 23.13
N ASP A 202 -5.20 -5.77 21.83
CA ASP A 202 -4.26 -5.41 20.76
C ASP A 202 -3.96 -3.91 20.76
N ALA A 203 -4.94 -3.04 21.01
CA ALA A 203 -4.72 -1.60 21.13
C ALA A 203 -3.78 -1.27 22.31
N LEU A 204 -3.99 -1.91 23.47
CA LEU A 204 -3.15 -1.72 24.65
C LEU A 204 -1.73 -2.24 24.43
N ALA A 205 -1.57 -3.36 23.72
CA ALA A 205 -0.29 -3.96 23.39
C ALA A 205 0.42 -3.32 22.17
N ASP A 206 -0.21 -2.32 21.52
CA ASP A 206 0.27 -1.70 20.28
C ASP A 206 0.46 -2.71 19.12
N LYS A 207 -0.43 -3.71 19.07
CA LYS A 207 -0.42 -4.84 18.12
C LYS A 207 -1.48 -4.75 17.03
N LEU A 208 -2.32 -3.70 17.03
CA LEU A 208 -3.26 -3.50 15.94
C LEU A 208 -2.50 -3.42 14.62
N ASN A 209 -3.04 -4.05 13.59
CA ASN A 209 -2.49 -4.09 12.25
C ASN A 209 -3.17 -3.04 11.37
N TRP A 210 -2.41 -2.04 10.92
CA TRP A 210 -2.98 -0.87 10.25
C TRP A 210 -2.04 -0.20 9.27
N THR A 211 -2.61 0.55 8.34
CA THR A 211 -1.89 1.46 7.45
C THR A 211 -2.44 2.88 7.60
N LEU A 212 -1.54 3.85 7.54
CA LEU A 212 -1.92 5.25 7.37
C LEU A 212 -2.27 5.49 5.90
N ASP A 213 -3.50 5.92 5.66
CA ASP A 213 -4.00 6.29 4.34
C ASP A 213 -4.04 7.83 4.18
N PRO A 214 -4.17 8.37 2.97
CA PRO A 214 -4.26 9.82 2.75
C PRO A 214 -5.46 10.48 3.44
N ARG A 215 -6.55 9.74 3.68
CA ARG A 215 -7.82 10.26 4.24
C ARG A 215 -8.19 9.64 5.60
N GLY A 216 -7.41 8.71 6.13
CA GLY A 216 -7.75 7.99 7.35
C GLY A 216 -6.74 6.93 7.77
N ILE A 217 -7.18 6.00 8.60
CA ILE A 217 -6.44 4.79 8.98
C ILE A 217 -7.27 3.59 8.57
N THR A 218 -6.64 2.59 7.96
CA THR A 218 -7.27 1.29 7.66
C THR A 218 -6.67 0.21 8.54
N PHE A 219 -7.53 -0.51 9.25
CA PHE A 219 -7.19 -1.67 10.08
C PHE A 219 -7.48 -2.95 9.32
N TYR A 220 -6.64 -3.96 9.51
CA TYR A 220 -6.69 -5.24 8.82
C TYR A 220 -6.78 -6.37 9.85
N PHE A 221 -7.75 -7.24 9.67
CA PHE A 221 -7.96 -8.40 10.53
C PHE A 221 -7.86 -9.67 9.70
N ASN A 222 -6.74 -10.38 9.83
CA ASN A 222 -6.47 -11.57 9.01
C ASN A 222 -7.47 -12.70 9.32
N PRO A 223 -7.63 -13.67 8.39
CA PRO A 223 -8.46 -14.85 8.65
C PRO A 223 -8.14 -15.48 10.02
N TYR A 224 -9.19 -15.83 10.77
CA TYR A 224 -9.14 -16.36 12.14
C TYR A 224 -8.81 -15.38 13.28
N GLU A 225 -8.47 -14.11 13.01
CA GLU A 225 -8.17 -13.16 14.10
C GLU A 225 -9.43 -12.76 14.88
N ILE A 226 -10.49 -12.37 14.17
CA ILE A 226 -11.75 -11.91 14.76
C ILE A 226 -12.99 -12.61 14.17
N ALA A 227 -12.81 -13.47 13.17
CA ALA A 227 -13.89 -14.20 12.51
C ALA A 227 -13.35 -15.45 11.80
N SER A 228 -14.23 -16.31 11.28
CA SER A 228 -13.82 -17.55 10.59
C SER A 228 -13.09 -17.26 9.27
N TYR A 229 -12.28 -18.21 8.77
CA TYR A 229 -11.61 -18.08 7.47
C TYR A 229 -12.56 -17.83 6.29
N ALA A 230 -13.81 -18.31 6.36
CA ALA A 230 -14.80 -18.10 5.31
C ALA A 230 -15.21 -16.63 5.16
N GLU A 231 -15.02 -15.81 6.19
CA GLU A 231 -15.23 -14.36 6.15
C GLU A 231 -14.06 -13.65 5.44
N GLY A 232 -12.90 -14.31 5.35
CA GLY A 232 -11.67 -13.77 4.78
C GLY A 232 -11.03 -12.70 5.66
N LEU A 233 -10.16 -11.88 5.05
CA LEU A 233 -9.64 -10.65 5.65
C LEU A 233 -10.77 -9.63 5.82
N LEU A 234 -10.91 -9.08 7.03
CA LEU A 234 -11.84 -8.00 7.32
C LEU A 234 -11.08 -6.68 7.46
N MET A 235 -11.67 -5.58 6.99
CA MET A 235 -11.04 -4.27 6.99
C MET A 235 -11.94 -3.22 7.61
N ALA A 236 -11.37 -2.31 8.39
CA ALA A 236 -12.10 -1.16 8.93
C ALA A 236 -11.33 0.12 8.66
N THR A 237 -11.90 1.03 7.87
CA THR A 237 -11.29 2.34 7.61
C THR A 237 -11.99 3.40 8.44
N ILE A 238 -11.23 4.17 9.23
CA ILE A 238 -11.72 5.32 9.99
C ILE A 238 -11.18 6.59 9.31
N LEU A 239 -12.07 7.42 8.76
CA LEU A 239 -11.66 8.62 8.04
C LEU A 239 -11.37 9.75 9.04
N PHE A 240 -10.34 10.54 8.78
CA PHE A 240 -9.97 11.66 9.65
C PHE A 240 -11.12 12.67 9.82
N ARG A 241 -11.89 12.92 8.76
CA ARG A 241 -12.97 13.91 8.76
C ARG A 241 -14.22 13.47 9.53
N GLU A 242 -14.35 12.19 9.86
CA GLU A 242 -15.50 11.71 10.65
C GLU A 242 -15.31 11.98 12.14
N GLN A 243 -14.06 11.91 12.62
CA GLN A 243 -13.70 12.10 14.02
C GLN A 243 -12.32 12.79 14.12
N PRO A 244 -12.16 14.04 13.66
CA PRO A 244 -10.85 14.70 13.55
C PRO A 244 -10.13 14.88 14.89
N GLU A 245 -10.88 14.97 15.99
CA GLU A 245 -10.35 15.08 17.35
C GLU A 245 -9.59 13.82 17.80
N LEU A 246 -9.97 12.64 17.27
CA LEU A 246 -9.35 11.35 17.58
C LEU A 246 -7.88 11.29 17.15
N PHE A 247 -7.51 12.06 16.13
CA PHE A 247 -6.22 11.97 15.47
C PHE A 247 -5.33 13.18 15.74
N ASN A 248 -4.04 12.95 15.82
CA ASN A 248 -3.04 14.00 15.81
C ASN A 248 -3.04 14.70 14.43
N ILE A 249 -3.17 16.04 14.45
CA ILE A 249 -3.37 16.85 13.24
C ILE A 249 -2.20 16.73 12.24
N ALA A 250 -0.98 16.45 12.72
CA ALA A 250 0.18 16.25 11.85
C ALA A 250 -0.05 15.11 10.84
N TYR A 251 -0.68 14.02 11.27
CA TYR A 251 -0.92 12.83 10.44
C TYR A 251 -2.19 12.93 9.57
N GLN A 252 -3.06 13.90 9.87
CA GLN A 252 -4.24 14.20 9.05
C GLN A 252 -3.90 14.96 7.77
N GLN A 253 -2.75 15.65 7.74
CA GLN A 253 -2.31 16.40 6.57
C GLN A 253 -1.80 15.44 5.50
N THR A 254 -2.29 15.57 4.27
CA THR A 254 -1.82 14.83 3.09
C THR A 254 -1.43 15.80 1.98
N ALA A 255 -0.74 15.31 0.96
CA ALA A 255 -0.40 16.12 -0.21
C ALA A 255 -1.66 16.57 -0.96
N ALA A 256 -1.63 17.77 -1.55
CA ALA A 256 -2.77 18.30 -2.30
C ALA A 256 -3.13 17.44 -3.52
N ALA A 257 -2.11 16.89 -4.19
CA ALA A 257 -2.26 15.82 -5.18
C ALA A 257 -1.49 14.58 -4.71
N TYR A 258 -2.12 13.41 -4.80
CA TYR A 258 -1.53 12.14 -4.39
C TYR A 258 -2.12 10.98 -5.20
N ALA A 259 -1.47 9.83 -5.13
CA ALA A 259 -2.01 8.59 -5.63
C ALA A 259 -1.89 7.47 -4.59
N GLN A 260 -2.89 6.61 -4.55
CA GLN A 260 -3.07 5.53 -3.58
C GLN A 260 -3.34 4.22 -4.34
N PRO A 261 -2.31 3.40 -4.54
CA PRO A 261 -2.48 2.01 -4.97
C PRO A 261 -3.32 1.20 -3.98
N PHE A 262 -4.06 0.23 -4.49
CA PHE A 262 -4.83 -0.69 -3.64
C PHE A 262 -5.03 -2.03 -4.33
N SER A 263 -5.28 -3.07 -3.53
CA SER A 263 -5.56 -4.40 -4.03
C SER A 263 -6.94 -4.46 -4.68
N ALA A 264 -7.04 -5.05 -5.88
CA ALA A 264 -8.34 -5.31 -6.52
C ALA A 264 -9.18 -6.39 -5.81
N TYR A 265 -8.60 -7.15 -4.86
CA TYR A 265 -9.32 -8.18 -4.11
C TYR A 265 -10.26 -7.61 -3.04
N TYR A 266 -10.02 -6.37 -2.59
CA TYR A 266 -10.78 -5.72 -1.52
C TYR A 266 -11.16 -4.29 -1.90
N PRO A 267 -12.31 -3.77 -1.43
CA PRO A 267 -12.70 -2.39 -1.68
C PRO A 267 -11.72 -1.39 -1.08
N LEU A 268 -11.56 -0.25 -1.75
CA LEU A 268 -10.95 0.95 -1.16
C LEU A 268 -12.05 1.86 -0.58
N THR A 269 -12.04 2.06 0.73
CA THR A 269 -12.87 3.06 1.42
C THR A 269 -12.07 4.34 1.62
N THR A 270 -12.58 5.47 1.14
CA THR A 270 -11.92 6.78 1.19
C THR A 270 -12.94 7.93 1.25
N SER A 271 -12.51 9.17 1.03
CA SER A 271 -13.38 10.33 0.74
C SER A 271 -12.83 11.12 -0.45
N LEU A 272 -13.55 11.09 -1.58
CA LEU A 272 -13.11 11.73 -2.83
C LEU A 272 -13.10 13.27 -2.74
N ASN A 273 -13.92 13.83 -1.84
CA ASN A 273 -14.10 15.28 -1.65
C ASN A 273 -13.64 15.78 -0.27
N ASP A 274 -12.97 14.93 0.53
CA ASP A 274 -12.48 15.24 1.89
C ASP A 274 -13.52 15.87 2.85
N ASN A 275 -14.79 15.47 2.73
CA ASN A 275 -15.91 16.12 3.42
C ASN A 275 -16.55 15.24 4.50
N GLY A 276 -15.87 14.16 4.92
CA GLY A 276 -16.39 13.18 5.88
C GLY A 276 -17.39 12.19 5.29
N ARG A 277 -17.79 12.33 4.02
CA ARG A 277 -18.57 11.31 3.32
C ARG A 277 -17.64 10.21 2.82
N ARG A 278 -18.01 8.96 3.13
CA ARG A 278 -17.36 7.76 2.62
C ARG A 278 -17.67 7.54 1.14
N ASP A 279 -16.64 7.19 0.40
CA ASP A 279 -16.70 6.66 -0.95
C ASP A 279 -16.04 5.27 -0.95
N VAL A 280 -16.73 4.28 -1.51
CA VAL A 280 -16.26 2.90 -1.63
C VAL A 280 -16.03 2.58 -3.09
N ILE A 281 -14.81 2.17 -3.43
CA ILE A 281 -14.37 1.85 -4.79
C ILE A 281 -14.00 0.37 -4.85
N GLU A 282 -14.66 -0.39 -5.73
CA GLU A 282 -14.30 -1.77 -6.05
C GLU A 282 -13.93 -1.88 -7.52
N VAL A 283 -12.95 -2.72 -7.83
CA VAL A 283 -12.53 -3.03 -9.20
C VAL A 283 -12.52 -4.54 -9.35
N VAL A 284 -13.33 -5.06 -10.26
CA VAL A 284 -13.45 -6.51 -10.47
C VAL A 284 -13.44 -6.84 -11.95
N GLN A 285 -12.74 -7.92 -12.30
CA GLN A 285 -12.90 -8.55 -13.60
C GLN A 285 -14.08 -9.54 -13.54
N MET A 286 -15.05 -9.38 -14.43
CA MET A 286 -16.16 -10.33 -14.56
C MET A 286 -16.69 -10.34 -15.99
N ASP A 287 -17.00 -11.54 -16.51
CA ASP A 287 -17.58 -11.74 -17.85
C ASP A 287 -16.76 -11.14 -19.00
N GLY A 288 -15.43 -11.17 -18.89
CA GLY A 288 -14.52 -10.60 -19.91
C GLY A 288 -14.50 -9.07 -19.95
N ALA A 289 -15.01 -8.41 -18.90
CA ALA A 289 -15.00 -6.97 -18.72
C ALA A 289 -14.36 -6.58 -17.38
N VAL A 290 -13.90 -5.33 -17.28
CA VAL A 290 -13.53 -4.70 -16.02
C VAL A 290 -14.72 -3.88 -15.53
N ARG A 291 -15.14 -4.09 -14.29
CA ARG A 291 -16.22 -3.32 -13.64
C ARG A 291 -15.63 -2.46 -12.54
N VAL A 292 -15.92 -1.18 -12.59
CA VAL A 292 -15.63 -0.22 -11.50
C VAL A 292 -16.93 0.06 -10.78
N ARG A 293 -17.01 -0.32 -9.52
CA ARG A 293 -18.17 0.00 -8.67
C ARG A 293 -17.80 1.15 -7.74
N LEU A 294 -18.56 2.24 -7.82
CA LEU A 294 -18.43 3.38 -6.92
C LEU A 294 -19.72 3.50 -6.11
N ASN A 295 -19.64 3.35 -4.79
CA ASN A 295 -20.79 3.45 -3.88
C ASN A 295 -21.97 2.57 -4.31
N GLY A 296 -21.69 1.34 -4.75
CA GLY A 296 -22.70 0.39 -5.23
C GLY A 296 -23.15 0.59 -6.69
N GLN A 297 -22.66 1.61 -7.41
CA GLN A 297 -22.99 1.85 -8.81
C GLN A 297 -21.89 1.33 -9.75
N ASP A 298 -22.26 0.40 -10.63
CA ASP A 298 -21.34 -0.23 -11.58
C ASP A 298 -21.14 0.63 -12.84
N THR A 299 -19.88 0.72 -13.27
CA THR A 299 -19.47 1.15 -14.61
C THR A 299 -18.73 -0.01 -15.26
N VAL A 300 -19.28 -0.51 -16.37
CA VAL A 300 -18.73 -1.67 -17.09
C VAL A 300 -17.86 -1.19 -18.25
N ILE A 301 -16.63 -1.69 -18.30
CA ILE A 301 -15.65 -1.37 -19.34
C ILE A 301 -15.35 -2.66 -20.09
N ALA A 302 -15.64 -2.68 -21.39
CA ALA A 302 -15.37 -3.82 -22.26
C ALA A 302 -13.87 -3.99 -22.51
N ALA A 303 -13.18 -4.54 -21.51
CA ALA A 303 -11.75 -4.81 -21.50
C ALA A 303 -11.50 -6.16 -20.82
N ASN A 304 -10.91 -7.09 -21.55
CA ASN A 304 -10.58 -8.41 -21.02
C ASN A 304 -9.17 -8.36 -20.41
N LEU A 305 -9.08 -7.81 -19.21
CA LEU A 305 -7.87 -7.68 -18.42
C LEU A 305 -7.94 -8.56 -17.17
N THR A 306 -6.83 -9.19 -16.83
CA THR A 306 -6.63 -9.95 -15.57
C THR A 306 -5.54 -9.28 -14.73
N ASP A 307 -5.31 -9.73 -13.49
CA ASP A 307 -4.25 -9.19 -12.61
C ASP A 307 -4.30 -7.65 -12.52
N LEU A 308 -5.46 -7.17 -12.08
CA LEU A 308 -5.78 -5.75 -12.02
C LEU A 308 -5.05 -5.08 -10.85
N GLN A 309 -4.36 -3.99 -11.15
CA GLN A 309 -3.57 -3.19 -10.21
C GLN A 309 -4.10 -1.75 -10.22
N PRO A 310 -5.16 -1.46 -9.44
CA PRO A 310 -5.80 -0.16 -9.44
C PRO A 310 -5.06 0.87 -8.57
N VAL A 311 -5.08 2.13 -9.04
CA VAL A 311 -4.52 3.28 -8.34
C VAL A 311 -5.54 4.41 -8.33
N LEU A 312 -6.01 4.79 -7.14
CA LEU A 312 -6.78 6.02 -6.95
C LEU A 312 -5.84 7.21 -7.08
N ILE A 313 -6.21 8.20 -7.88
CA ILE A 313 -5.48 9.46 -8.05
C ILE A 313 -6.39 10.59 -7.62
N HIS A 314 -5.88 11.45 -6.74
CA HIS A 314 -6.48 12.72 -6.35
C HIS A 314 -5.62 13.87 -6.87
N MET A 315 -6.23 14.78 -7.62
CA MET A 315 -5.57 15.98 -8.15
C MET A 315 -5.80 17.18 -7.23
N GLU A 316 -4.89 18.15 -7.27
CA GLU A 316 -4.95 19.36 -6.44
C GLU A 316 -6.24 20.19 -6.66
N ASP A 317 -6.82 20.14 -7.86
CA ASP A 317 -8.08 20.81 -8.18
C ASP A 317 -9.34 20.01 -7.80
N GLY A 318 -9.17 18.90 -7.06
CA GLY A 318 -10.25 18.05 -6.57
C GLY A 318 -10.77 17.02 -7.57
N ARG A 319 -10.21 16.94 -8.79
CA ARG A 319 -10.54 15.85 -9.72
C ARG A 319 -9.98 14.53 -9.21
N ASN A 320 -10.74 13.46 -9.43
CA ASN A 320 -10.36 12.11 -9.06
C ASN A 320 -10.33 11.20 -10.29
N TYR A 321 -9.29 10.37 -10.38
CA TYR A 321 -9.13 9.36 -11.41
C TYR A 321 -8.81 8.01 -10.79
N LEU A 322 -9.07 6.97 -11.54
CA LEU A 322 -8.71 5.60 -11.24
C LEU A 322 -7.96 5.06 -12.46
N TYR A 323 -6.69 4.77 -12.28
CA TYR A 323 -5.90 4.04 -13.26
C TYR A 323 -5.98 2.56 -12.90
N ILE A 324 -6.27 1.70 -13.88
CA ILE A 324 -6.40 0.25 -13.67
C ILE A 324 -5.48 -0.45 -14.65
N ASP A 325 -4.28 -0.80 -14.20
CA ASP A 325 -3.33 -1.56 -14.98
C ASP A 325 -3.69 -3.06 -14.92
N GLY A 326 -3.73 -3.75 -16.07
CA GLY A 326 -4.04 -5.18 -16.11
C GLY A 326 -3.38 -5.91 -17.28
N ASN A 327 -3.25 -7.23 -17.17
CA ASN A 327 -2.76 -8.13 -18.21
C ASN A 327 -3.83 -8.39 -19.28
N GLY A 328 -3.54 -8.06 -20.53
CA GLY A 328 -4.35 -8.45 -21.69
C GLY A 328 -4.03 -9.87 -22.21
N LYS A 329 -4.76 -10.29 -23.24
CA LYS A 329 -4.68 -11.64 -23.83
C LYS A 329 -3.29 -12.08 -24.30
N ASP A 330 -2.47 -11.16 -24.79
CA ASP A 330 -1.12 -11.45 -25.31
C ASP A 330 -0.02 -11.24 -24.25
N SER A 331 -0.38 -11.29 -22.96
CA SER A 331 0.49 -10.90 -21.83
C SER A 331 1.01 -9.45 -21.91
N VAL A 332 0.40 -8.65 -22.78
CA VAL A 332 0.63 -7.21 -22.91
C VAL A 332 -0.26 -6.49 -21.91
N ARG A 333 0.37 -5.71 -21.02
CA ARG A 333 -0.34 -4.90 -20.04
C ARG A 333 -0.90 -3.63 -20.65
N GLN A 334 -2.05 -3.19 -20.15
CA GLN A 334 -2.73 -1.96 -20.54
C GLN A 334 -3.28 -1.26 -19.30
N THR A 335 -3.37 0.06 -19.33
CA THR A 335 -3.93 0.84 -18.22
C THR A 335 -5.23 1.52 -18.64
N LEU A 336 -6.34 1.15 -18.00
CA LEU A 336 -7.62 1.85 -18.17
C LEU A 336 -7.62 3.15 -17.37
N VAL A 337 -8.13 4.22 -17.96
CA VAL A 337 -8.33 5.51 -17.30
C VAL A 337 -9.81 5.74 -17.06
N VAL A 338 -10.17 5.93 -15.80
CA VAL A 338 -11.55 6.15 -15.36
C VAL A 338 -11.59 7.42 -14.52
N GLN A 339 -12.48 8.35 -14.84
CA GLN A 339 -12.74 9.51 -13.99
C GLN A 339 -13.78 9.14 -12.93
N LEU A 340 -13.53 9.52 -11.68
CA LEU A 340 -14.46 9.33 -10.56
C LEU A 340 -15.13 10.66 -10.22
N GLY A 341 -16.46 10.69 -10.33
CA GLY A 341 -17.30 11.80 -9.86
C GLY A 341 -17.97 11.48 -8.52
N ALA A 342 -18.80 12.39 -8.00
CA ALA A 342 -19.44 12.23 -6.69
C ALA A 342 -20.42 11.05 -6.56
N LYS A 343 -20.87 10.47 -7.69
CA LYS A 343 -21.83 9.37 -7.73
C LYS A 343 -21.59 8.36 -8.85
N SER A 344 -20.71 8.65 -9.81
CA SER A 344 -20.50 7.79 -10.98
C SER A 344 -19.03 7.72 -11.36
N ALA A 345 -18.67 6.61 -11.99
CA ALA A 345 -17.41 6.47 -12.70
C ALA A 345 -17.64 6.63 -14.21
N ARG A 346 -16.65 7.15 -14.92
CA ARG A 346 -16.71 7.34 -16.38
C ARG A 346 -15.40 6.89 -17.00
N TYR A 347 -15.46 5.84 -17.82
CA TYR A 347 -14.33 5.43 -18.64
C TYR A 347 -13.94 6.56 -19.60
N ILE A 348 -12.63 6.84 -19.67
CA ILE A 348 -12.05 7.89 -20.49
C ILE A 348 -11.31 7.30 -21.68
N SER A 349 -10.33 6.43 -21.42
CA SER A 349 -9.46 5.86 -22.44
C SER A 349 -8.69 4.64 -21.92
N THR A 350 -8.01 3.95 -22.82
CA THR A 350 -7.02 2.91 -22.49
C THR A 350 -5.66 3.37 -22.99
N LEU A 351 -4.70 3.41 -22.06
CA LEU A 351 -3.32 3.76 -22.31
C LEU A 351 -2.53 2.50 -22.68
N PRO A 352 -1.68 2.53 -23.73
CA PRO A 352 -0.77 1.43 -24.07
C PRO A 352 0.47 1.41 -23.15
N TYR A 353 0.28 1.73 -21.87
CA TYR A 353 1.33 1.90 -20.88
C TYR A 353 1.06 1.02 -19.66
N SER A 354 2.14 0.66 -18.97
CA SER A 354 2.08 -0.11 -17.73
C SER A 354 3.01 0.42 -16.65
N PHE A 355 2.60 0.29 -15.39
CA PHE A 355 3.46 0.55 -14.25
C PHE A 355 4.55 -0.51 -14.06
N ARG A 356 4.42 -1.65 -14.75
CA ARG A 356 5.46 -2.69 -14.82
C ARG A 356 6.61 -2.22 -15.70
N HIS A 357 7.81 -2.22 -15.12
CA HIS A 357 9.07 -1.98 -15.81
C HIS A 357 9.88 -3.27 -15.86
N THR A 358 10.47 -3.59 -17.01
CA THR A 358 11.21 -4.83 -17.20
C THR A 358 12.61 -4.55 -17.74
N ILE A 359 13.64 -4.97 -17.01
CA ILE A 359 15.04 -4.80 -17.40
C ILE A 359 15.63 -6.16 -17.74
N ALA A 360 16.16 -6.31 -18.95
CA ALA A 360 16.94 -7.48 -19.33
C ALA A 360 18.33 -7.39 -18.67
N VAL A 361 18.55 -8.15 -17.59
CA VAL A 361 19.87 -8.31 -16.96
C VAL A 361 20.34 -9.73 -17.24
N ALA A 362 21.50 -9.95 -17.86
CA ALA A 362 21.99 -11.32 -18.03
C ALA A 362 22.31 -11.93 -16.64
N PRO A 363 21.91 -13.17 -16.30
CA PRO A 363 21.23 -14.16 -17.15
C PRO A 363 19.68 -14.20 -17.03
N ALA A 364 19.05 -13.32 -16.26
CA ALA A 364 17.62 -13.33 -15.99
C ALA A 364 16.97 -11.93 -16.06
N VAL A 365 15.82 -11.86 -16.73
CA VAL A 365 14.99 -10.65 -16.77
C VAL A 365 14.58 -10.26 -15.34
N GLN A 366 14.79 -8.99 -14.97
CA GLN A 366 14.30 -8.43 -13.72
C GLN A 366 13.04 -7.63 -13.98
N GLU A 367 12.00 -7.89 -13.21
CA GLU A 367 10.74 -7.16 -13.26
C GLU A 367 10.63 -6.24 -12.04
N TYR A 368 10.19 -5.01 -12.29
CA TYR A 368 9.91 -4.02 -11.29
C TYR A 368 8.50 -3.47 -11.51
N TRP A 369 7.88 -3.00 -10.45
CA TRP A 369 6.58 -2.34 -10.52
C TRP A 369 6.67 -0.96 -9.90
N ASN A 370 6.66 0.10 -10.72
CA ASN A 370 6.71 1.47 -10.21
C ASN A 370 5.37 1.82 -9.55
N PHE A 371 5.41 2.22 -8.28
CA PHE A 371 4.20 2.71 -7.63
C PHE A 371 3.93 4.15 -8.04
N LEU A 372 2.72 4.37 -8.56
CA LEU A 372 2.18 5.71 -8.74
C LEU A 372 1.69 6.24 -7.39
N THR A 373 2.51 7.06 -6.75
CA THR A 373 2.19 7.75 -5.49
C THR A 373 2.20 9.27 -5.64
N ASN A 374 2.96 9.79 -6.61
CA ASN A 374 2.98 11.19 -6.99
C ASN A 374 2.42 11.39 -8.43
N PRO A 375 1.23 11.98 -8.59
CA PRO A 375 0.59 12.13 -9.90
C PRO A 375 1.23 13.20 -10.81
N THR A 376 2.18 13.99 -10.30
CA THR A 376 2.86 15.05 -11.06
C THR A 376 4.27 14.68 -11.51
N GLY A 377 4.73 13.46 -11.18
CA GLY A 377 6.04 12.98 -11.57
C GLY A 377 6.19 11.50 -11.25
N PHE A 378 5.92 10.66 -12.23
CA PHE A 378 6.01 9.20 -12.13
C PHE A 378 6.52 8.56 -13.41
N TYR A 379 6.91 7.30 -13.29
CA TYR A 379 7.39 6.49 -14.40
C TYR A 379 6.31 5.51 -14.83
N ILE A 380 6.06 5.43 -16.14
CA ILE A 380 5.17 4.45 -16.75
C ILE A 380 5.74 4.03 -18.12
N ASP A 381 5.79 2.74 -18.39
CA ASP A 381 6.46 2.19 -19.56
C ASP A 381 5.51 2.05 -20.74
N CYS A 382 5.94 2.49 -21.92
CA CYS A 382 5.22 2.28 -23.18
C CYS A 382 5.39 0.84 -23.68
N LYS A 383 4.34 0.30 -24.31
CA LYS A 383 4.33 -1.00 -24.99
C LYS A 383 5.51 -1.16 -25.98
N GLY A 384 6.30 -2.22 -25.81
CA GLY A 384 7.29 -2.69 -26.79
C GLY A 384 7.84 -4.08 -26.48
N ALA A 385 8.13 -4.89 -27.51
CA ALA A 385 8.89 -6.12 -27.35
C ALA A 385 10.31 -5.77 -26.88
N PHE A 386 10.85 -6.56 -25.94
CA PHE A 386 12.20 -6.49 -25.38
C PHE A 386 13.22 -5.86 -26.34
N THR A 387 13.38 -4.54 -26.26
CA THR A 387 14.46 -3.84 -26.94
C THR A 387 15.02 -2.88 -25.92
N SER A 388 16.32 -3.02 -25.69
CA SER A 388 17.10 -2.23 -24.75
C SER A 388 16.71 -0.75 -24.85
N THR A 389 16.36 -0.15 -23.72
CA THR A 389 16.10 1.29 -23.53
C THR A 389 14.81 1.84 -24.17
N THR A 390 13.66 1.47 -23.62
CA THR A 390 12.55 2.43 -23.58
C THR A 390 12.98 3.55 -22.63
N LYS A 391 13.11 4.78 -23.12
CA LYS A 391 13.30 5.94 -22.24
C LYS A 391 12.05 6.05 -21.37
N THR A 392 12.24 5.93 -20.06
CA THR A 392 11.22 6.23 -19.06
C THR A 392 11.12 7.75 -18.98
N ASP A 393 10.20 8.34 -19.74
CA ASP A 393 9.93 9.77 -19.63
C ASP A 393 9.15 10.03 -18.33
N ILE A 394 9.46 11.13 -17.64
CA ILE A 394 8.72 11.54 -16.45
C ILE A 394 7.33 11.97 -16.91
N CYS A 395 6.31 11.31 -16.35
CA CYS A 395 4.92 11.54 -16.69
C CYS A 395 4.21 12.35 -15.61
N ALA A 396 3.19 13.08 -16.03
CA ALA A 396 2.21 13.72 -15.17
C ALA A 396 0.79 13.43 -15.69
N ILE A 397 -0.21 13.64 -14.84
CA ILE A 397 -1.63 13.47 -15.21
C ILE A 397 -2.18 14.81 -15.70
N GLY A 398 -2.65 14.81 -16.95
CA GLY A 398 -3.26 15.94 -17.63
C GLY A 398 -4.72 16.20 -17.25
N GLU A 399 -5.32 17.20 -17.88
CA GLU A 399 -6.63 17.72 -17.47
C GLU A 399 -7.80 16.75 -17.66
N LYS A 400 -7.69 15.79 -18.57
CA LYS A 400 -8.75 14.79 -18.79
C LYS A 400 -8.32 13.42 -18.27
N GLY A 401 -7.25 13.35 -17.47
CA GLY A 401 -6.69 12.12 -16.94
C GLY A 401 -5.75 11.41 -17.91
N GLU A 402 -5.42 12.02 -19.05
CA GLU A 402 -4.40 11.56 -19.99
C GLU A 402 -2.98 11.70 -19.42
N LEU A 403 -2.03 10.96 -19.99
CA LEU A 403 -0.61 11.18 -19.71
C LEU A 403 -0.10 12.43 -20.42
N THR A 404 0.58 13.29 -19.68
CA THR A 404 1.44 14.34 -20.21
C THR A 404 2.90 13.95 -19.96
N PHE A 405 3.76 14.23 -20.93
CA PHE A 405 5.19 13.93 -20.88
C PHE A 405 5.96 15.24 -20.70
N GLY A 406 6.93 15.24 -19.78
CA GLY A 406 7.75 16.40 -19.42
C GLY A 406 9.19 16.26 -19.82
#